data_AF-A0A3M2YAQ5-F1
#
_entry.id   AF-A0A3M2YAQ5-F1
#
_cell.length_a   1.000
_cell.length_b   1.000
_cell.length_c   1.000
_cell.angle_alpha   90.00
_cell.angle_beta   90.00
_cell.angle_gamma   90.00
#
_symmetry.space_group_name_H-M   'P 1'
#
loop_
_entity.id
_entity.type
_entity.pdbx_description
1 polymer ?
#
loop_
_entity_poly.entity_id
_entity_poly.type
_entity_poly.pdbx_seq_one_letter_code
_entity_poly.pdbx_strand_id
1 'polypeptide(L)'
;MSDLPFMYLLGGNGSTAQWWDDALPHFQRYQVMPLELPGFGSNPLPPCDDLAAYADALLAATVRGSSIVAVGVNALLVMHALQRQPGHFCRSVLLAPVGAFLWQRSLPALMSPLPIRKTIHWLLANKPKLFAHKFSRHAWPDSHYRRMGAGYARCRAFIPYWDMVRADTALPLLEWVQDPIELVWGDQDKVLGIDQAAAWSAILARADLTISLKPGWGHYPWIDSPAEFAQWLESGERGFVAHTKGGRLRLAAITGQPVPAALSLVQGDDSALPAFLASQPDAVWAVRSSSFGEDQADAANAGLSTTFLREPAHNVPARIAELHSAGVEEVVVQRFITPVLSGIAFVRHLSVELEWVEGHLESLADGQASPDRAILSRLGESWSSGSFKPSHGLTQEMLWGFLQGVLRVFHYVPGDVEWAWDGSRLWLLQYRPISDYGWRRH
;
A
#
# COMPACT_ATOMS: atom_id res chain seq x y z
N MET A 1 -35.61 4.63 17.94
CA MET A 1 -34.81 4.85 16.72
C MET A 1 -33.65 3.89 16.84
N SER A 2 -33.39 3.05 15.83
CA SER A 2 -32.35 2.02 15.95
C SER A 2 -30.98 2.68 16.14
N ASP A 3 -30.26 2.29 17.20
CA ASP A 3 -28.89 2.73 17.53
C ASP A 3 -27.87 2.14 16.54
N LEU A 4 -28.05 2.39 15.24
CA LEU A 4 -27.08 1.96 14.24
C LEU A 4 -25.78 2.78 14.39
N PRO A 5 -24.60 2.16 14.23
CA PRO A 5 -23.34 2.88 14.21
C PRO A 5 -23.34 3.93 13.08
N PHE A 6 -22.70 5.06 13.33
CA PHE A 6 -22.65 6.17 12.39
C PHE A 6 -21.44 6.06 11.47
N MET A 7 -21.64 6.30 10.17
CA MET A 7 -20.57 6.30 9.17
C MET A 7 -20.62 7.55 8.29
N TYR A 8 -19.50 8.27 8.22
CA TYR A 8 -19.33 9.40 7.34
C TYR A 8 -18.77 8.97 5.98
N LEU A 9 -19.30 9.53 4.88
CA LEU A 9 -18.75 9.35 3.53
C LEU A 9 -18.12 10.66 3.03
N LEU A 10 -16.80 10.67 2.94
CA LEU A 10 -16.01 11.82 2.50
C LEU A 10 -15.50 11.59 1.08
N GLY A 11 -16.18 12.19 0.11
CA GLY A 11 -15.81 12.09 -1.30
C GLY A 11 -14.47 12.76 -1.63
N GLY A 12 -13.91 12.44 -2.80
CA GLY A 12 -12.68 13.04 -3.30
C GLY A 12 -12.86 14.41 -3.98
N ASN A 13 -11.85 14.85 -4.73
CA ASN A 13 -11.90 16.14 -5.42
C ASN A 13 -13.04 16.21 -6.44
N GLY A 14 -13.90 17.23 -6.33
CA GLY A 14 -15.09 17.37 -7.18
C GLY A 14 -16.33 16.60 -6.71
N SER A 15 -16.18 15.76 -5.69
CA SER A 15 -17.29 15.01 -5.12
C SER A 15 -18.23 15.91 -4.32
N THR A 16 -19.50 15.53 -4.29
CA THR A 16 -20.56 16.19 -3.52
C THR A 16 -21.40 15.10 -2.86
N ALA A 17 -22.22 15.46 -1.87
CA ALA A 17 -23.10 14.52 -1.18
C ALA A 17 -23.95 13.68 -2.17
N GLN A 18 -24.42 14.33 -3.24
CA GLN A 18 -25.23 13.71 -4.29
C GLN A 18 -24.54 12.54 -5.01
N TRP A 19 -23.20 12.48 -5.03
CA TRP A 19 -22.49 11.37 -5.68
C TRP A 19 -22.73 10.02 -5.01
N TRP A 20 -23.23 10.03 -3.78
CA TRP A 20 -23.54 8.85 -3.00
C TRP A 20 -25.00 8.42 -3.11
N ASP A 21 -25.87 9.21 -3.76
CA ASP A 21 -27.33 9.00 -3.78
C ASP A 21 -27.74 7.58 -4.20
N ASP A 22 -27.01 6.96 -5.13
CA ASP A 22 -27.33 5.62 -5.60
C ASP A 22 -26.82 4.52 -4.65
N ALA A 23 -25.82 4.81 -3.81
CA ALA A 23 -25.25 3.87 -2.84
C ALA A 23 -25.98 3.92 -1.49
N LEU A 24 -26.43 5.10 -1.06
CA LEU A 24 -27.09 5.31 0.23
C LEU A 24 -28.25 4.34 0.53
N PRO A 25 -29.16 4.03 -0.41
CA PRO A 25 -30.27 3.11 -0.17
C PRO A 25 -29.86 1.66 0.12
N HIS A 26 -28.61 1.29 -0.18
CA HIS A 26 -28.11 -0.06 0.00
C HIS A 26 -27.47 -0.31 1.37
N PHE A 27 -27.24 0.74 2.17
CA PHE A 27 -26.77 0.61 3.54
C PHE A 27 -27.91 0.24 4.48
N GLN A 28 -27.69 -0.78 5.32
CA GLN A 28 -28.67 -1.32 6.27
C GLN A 28 -28.12 -1.42 7.69
N ARG A 29 -26.79 -1.46 7.85
CA ARG A 29 -26.09 -1.64 9.13
C ARG A 29 -25.51 -0.34 9.69
N TYR A 30 -25.39 0.71 8.89
CA TYR A 30 -24.92 2.02 9.33
C TYR A 30 -25.96 3.11 9.12
N GLN A 31 -25.97 4.08 10.02
CA GLN A 31 -26.51 5.40 9.71
C GLN A 31 -25.44 6.16 8.92
N VAL A 32 -25.66 6.35 7.62
CA VAL A 32 -24.65 6.90 6.72
C VAL A 32 -24.92 8.36 6.39
N MET A 33 -23.88 9.20 6.46
CA MET A 33 -23.97 10.62 6.11
C MET A 33 -22.82 11.07 5.21
N PRO A 34 -23.10 11.49 3.96
CA PRO A 34 -22.12 12.16 3.14
C PRO A 34 -21.67 13.49 3.74
N LEU A 35 -20.37 13.75 3.71
CA LEU A 35 -19.75 14.99 4.17
C LEU A 35 -19.34 15.89 3.01
N GLU A 36 -19.55 17.19 3.19
CA GLU A 36 -19.02 18.24 2.34
C GLU A 36 -18.23 19.22 3.21
N LEU A 37 -16.91 19.21 3.05
CA LEU A 37 -16.00 20.13 3.76
C LEU A 37 -16.08 21.55 3.15
N PRO A 38 -15.52 22.58 3.83
CA PRO A 38 -15.48 23.94 3.29
C PRO A 38 -14.95 23.99 1.86
N GLY A 39 -15.65 24.68 0.96
CA GLY A 39 -15.30 24.73 -0.46
C GLY A 39 -15.79 23.55 -1.32
N PHE A 40 -16.44 22.53 -0.75
CA PHE A 40 -17.03 21.41 -1.49
C PHE A 40 -18.56 21.52 -1.53
N GLY A 41 -19.13 21.12 -2.67
CA GLY A 41 -20.58 20.98 -2.85
C GLY A 41 -21.40 22.17 -2.37
N SER A 42 -22.35 21.90 -1.49
CA SER A 42 -23.30 22.86 -0.93
C SER A 42 -22.82 23.49 0.39
N ASN A 43 -21.64 23.11 0.91
CA ASN A 43 -21.08 23.75 2.10
C ASN A 43 -20.88 25.25 1.81
N PRO A 44 -21.41 26.18 2.64
CA PRO A 44 -21.36 27.61 2.35
C PRO A 44 -19.98 28.24 2.61
N LEU A 45 -19.12 27.60 3.40
CA LEU A 45 -17.82 28.14 3.78
C LEU A 45 -16.85 28.13 2.59
N PRO A 46 -15.94 29.12 2.49
CA PRO A 46 -14.88 29.09 1.47
C PRO A 46 -13.93 27.90 1.69
N PRO A 47 -13.16 27.49 0.68
CA PRO A 47 -12.06 26.53 0.87
C PRO A 47 -11.15 26.97 2.02
N CYS A 48 -10.70 26.03 2.85
CA CYS A 48 -9.70 26.31 3.88
C CYS A 48 -8.34 26.66 3.25
N ASP A 49 -7.51 27.39 4.00
CA ASP A 49 -6.21 27.89 3.51
C ASP A 49 -5.12 26.82 3.46
N ASP A 50 -5.22 25.77 4.29
CA ASP A 50 -4.27 24.66 4.34
C ASP A 50 -4.92 23.35 4.82
N LEU A 51 -4.13 22.26 4.80
CA LEU A 51 -4.57 20.93 5.24
C LEU A 51 -4.85 20.86 6.75
N ALA A 52 -4.22 21.71 7.55
CA ALA A 52 -4.44 21.74 8.99
C ALA A 52 -5.84 22.24 9.31
N ALA A 53 -6.23 23.36 8.71
CA ALA A 53 -7.57 23.93 8.80
C ALA A 53 -8.64 22.97 8.24
N TYR A 54 -8.34 22.23 7.16
CA TYR A 54 -9.25 21.17 6.68
C TYR A 54 -9.39 20.02 7.68
N ALA A 55 -8.30 19.59 8.32
CA ALA A 55 -8.35 18.54 9.34
C ALA A 55 -9.18 18.99 10.55
N ASP A 56 -9.02 20.24 11.01
CA ASP A 56 -9.81 20.82 12.09
C ASP A 56 -11.30 20.94 11.71
N ALA A 57 -11.59 21.34 10.47
CA ALA A 57 -12.96 21.38 9.95
C ALA A 57 -13.59 19.98 9.87
N LEU A 58 -12.81 18.95 9.48
CA LEU A 58 -13.27 17.56 9.48
C LEU A 58 -13.56 17.07 10.90
N LEU A 59 -12.67 17.32 11.85
CA LEU A 59 -12.85 16.97 13.26
C LEU A 59 -14.09 17.65 13.84
N ALA A 60 -14.32 18.93 13.53
CA ALA A 60 -15.50 19.67 13.98
C ALA A 60 -16.81 19.18 13.34
N ALA A 61 -16.75 18.65 12.11
CA ALA A 61 -17.91 18.13 11.39
C ALA A 61 -18.25 16.67 11.74
N THR A 62 -17.41 16.00 12.54
CA THR A 62 -17.53 14.57 12.84
C THR A 62 -17.57 14.30 14.34
N VAL A 63 -18.26 13.22 14.72
CA VAL A 63 -18.33 12.78 16.11
C VAL A 63 -17.28 11.70 16.38
N ARG A 64 -16.57 11.81 17.51
CA ARG A 64 -15.61 10.80 17.95
C ARG A 64 -16.28 9.43 18.13
N GLY A 65 -15.61 8.37 17.71
CA GLY A 65 -16.11 6.99 17.75
C GLY A 65 -16.98 6.59 16.55
N SER A 66 -17.14 7.48 15.56
CA SER A 66 -17.81 7.17 14.29
C SER A 66 -16.87 6.45 13.31
N SER A 67 -17.44 5.83 12.28
CA SER A 67 -16.69 5.31 11.14
C SER A 67 -16.56 6.38 10.05
N ILE A 68 -15.50 6.32 9.25
CA ILE A 68 -15.34 7.17 8.07
C ILE A 68 -14.85 6.38 6.87
N VAL A 69 -15.40 6.70 5.70
CA VAL A 69 -14.84 6.33 4.40
C VAL A 69 -14.39 7.60 3.70
N ALA A 70 -13.12 7.66 3.28
CA ALA A 70 -12.59 8.80 2.55
C ALA A 70 -11.91 8.39 1.25
N VAL A 71 -12.10 9.19 0.22
CA VAL A 71 -11.67 8.86 -1.15
C VAL A 71 -10.59 9.84 -1.62
N GLY A 72 -9.53 9.31 -2.22
CA GLY A 72 -8.62 10.11 -3.02
C GLY A 72 -7.89 11.15 -2.18
N VAL A 73 -8.04 12.42 -2.56
CA VAL A 73 -7.33 13.51 -1.90
C VAL A 73 -7.80 13.79 -0.48
N ASN A 74 -9.07 13.53 -0.18
CA ASN A 74 -9.61 13.80 1.15
C ASN A 74 -9.27 12.70 2.16
N ALA A 75 -8.76 11.55 1.70
CA ALA A 75 -8.15 10.57 2.60
C ALA A 75 -6.91 11.15 3.32
N LEU A 76 -6.15 12.04 2.65
CA LEU A 76 -5.03 12.76 3.27
C LEU A 76 -5.49 13.58 4.49
N LEU A 77 -6.69 14.17 4.42
CA LEU A 77 -7.25 14.92 5.53
C LEU A 77 -7.62 14.05 6.72
N VAL A 78 -8.14 12.85 6.48
CA VAL A 78 -8.43 11.88 7.55
C VAL A 78 -7.15 11.54 8.29
N MET A 79 -6.05 11.30 7.59
CA MET A 79 -4.76 11.01 8.22
C MET A 79 -4.23 12.20 9.03
N HIS A 80 -4.36 13.43 8.52
CA HIS A 80 -4.03 14.64 9.30
C HIS A 80 -4.93 14.86 10.52
N ALA A 81 -6.21 14.46 10.44
CA ALA A 81 -7.14 14.51 11.55
C ALA A 81 -6.76 13.48 12.63
N LEU A 82 -6.42 12.25 12.24
CA LEU A 82 -5.96 11.19 13.14
C LEU A 82 -4.63 11.53 13.82
N GLN A 83 -3.69 12.17 13.13
CA GLN A 83 -2.47 12.69 13.75
C GLN A 83 -2.76 13.71 14.87
N ARG A 84 -3.80 14.53 14.70
CA ARG A 84 -4.20 15.55 15.69
C ARG A 84 -5.00 14.96 16.84
N GLN A 85 -5.91 14.05 16.53
CA GLN A 85 -6.78 13.39 17.48
C GLN A 85 -6.79 11.86 17.23
N PRO A 86 -5.78 11.14 17.75
CA PRO A 86 -5.74 9.69 17.66
C PRO A 86 -6.99 9.05 18.28
N GLY A 87 -7.49 7.99 17.65
CA GLY A 87 -8.71 7.28 18.03
C GLY A 87 -9.99 8.08 17.79
N HIS A 88 -9.97 9.12 16.93
CA HIS A 88 -11.19 9.88 16.62
C HIS A 88 -12.21 9.04 15.86
N PHE A 89 -11.77 8.22 14.92
CA PHE A 89 -12.63 7.27 14.20
C PHE A 89 -12.42 5.86 14.72
N CYS A 90 -13.51 5.11 14.95
CA CYS A 90 -13.41 3.71 15.35
C CYS A 90 -13.07 2.78 14.18
N ARG A 91 -13.30 3.26 12.94
CA ARG A 91 -12.96 2.59 11.69
C ARG A 91 -12.68 3.64 10.62
N SER A 92 -11.51 3.56 9.98
CA SER A 92 -11.09 4.46 8.90
C SER A 92 -10.84 3.66 7.63
N VAL A 93 -11.68 3.86 6.61
CA VAL A 93 -11.53 3.23 5.29
C VAL A 93 -11.05 4.29 4.30
N LEU A 94 -9.86 4.11 3.75
CA LEU A 94 -9.27 5.04 2.78
C LEU A 94 -9.22 4.38 1.40
N LEU A 95 -10.04 4.88 0.48
CA LEU A 95 -10.14 4.35 -0.86
C LEU A 95 -9.29 5.18 -1.83
N ALA A 96 -8.31 4.51 -2.45
CA ALA A 96 -7.32 5.10 -3.35
C ALA A 96 -6.74 6.43 -2.86
N PRO A 97 -6.12 6.52 -1.66
CA PRO A 97 -5.62 7.78 -1.11
C PRO A 97 -4.52 8.44 -1.95
N VAL A 98 -4.51 9.78 -1.98
CA VAL A 98 -3.44 10.59 -2.56
C VAL A 98 -2.39 10.95 -1.51
N GLY A 99 -1.11 10.74 -1.82
CA GLY A 99 0.00 11.03 -0.89
C GLY A 99 1.32 10.35 -1.26
N ALA A 100 1.25 9.21 -1.93
CA ALA A 100 2.44 8.52 -2.45
C ALA A 100 3.08 9.25 -3.64
N PHE A 101 4.41 9.19 -3.69
CA PHE A 101 5.30 9.69 -4.75
C PHE A 101 5.06 11.13 -5.22
N LEU A 102 4.51 12.02 -4.40
CA LEU A 102 4.13 13.38 -4.83
C LEU A 102 5.27 14.17 -5.48
N TRP A 103 6.53 13.93 -5.11
CA TRP A 103 7.71 14.58 -5.72
C TRP A 103 8.04 14.08 -7.13
N GLN A 104 7.58 12.88 -7.51
CA GLN A 104 7.82 12.30 -8.84
C GLN A 104 6.69 12.61 -9.82
N ARG A 105 5.55 13.09 -9.32
CA ARG A 105 4.37 13.22 -10.16
C ARG A 105 4.59 14.35 -11.16
N SER A 106 4.62 13.97 -12.43
CA SER A 106 4.53 14.89 -13.56
C SER A 106 3.16 15.59 -13.64
N LEU A 107 2.11 14.99 -13.05
CA LEU A 107 0.75 15.55 -13.02
C LEU A 107 0.65 16.87 -12.23
N PRO A 108 1.09 16.99 -10.97
CA PRO A 108 1.22 18.28 -10.28
C PRO A 108 2.07 19.31 -11.02
N ALA A 109 3.16 18.89 -11.68
CA ALA A 109 3.96 19.79 -12.51
C ALA A 109 3.19 20.30 -13.74
N LEU A 110 2.47 19.42 -14.44
CA LEU A 110 1.57 19.75 -15.55
C LEU A 110 0.40 20.63 -15.10
N MET A 111 -0.13 20.34 -13.91
CA MET A 111 -1.18 21.11 -13.29
C MET A 111 -0.63 22.43 -12.76
N SER A 112 0.66 22.63 -12.50
CA SER A 112 1.21 23.84 -11.88
C SER A 112 0.70 25.16 -12.46
N PRO A 113 0.58 25.33 -13.80
CA PRO A 113 0.04 26.55 -14.38
C PRO A 113 -1.48 26.71 -14.13
N LEU A 114 -1.86 27.81 -13.49
CA LEU A 114 -3.26 28.17 -13.22
C LEU A 114 -4.21 28.05 -14.44
N PRO A 115 -3.84 28.47 -15.66
CA PRO A 115 -4.71 28.31 -16.83
C PRO A 115 -5.03 26.84 -17.14
N ILE A 116 -4.07 25.94 -16.94
CA ILE A 116 -4.25 24.50 -17.18
C ILE A 116 -5.20 23.91 -16.14
N ARG A 117 -5.02 24.23 -14.85
CA ARG A 117 -5.95 23.78 -13.78
C ARG A 117 -7.37 24.25 -14.03
N LYS A 118 -7.56 25.53 -14.36
CA LYS A 118 -8.88 26.11 -14.68
C LYS A 118 -9.52 25.43 -15.89
N THR A 119 -8.74 25.14 -16.92
CA THR A 119 -9.23 24.45 -18.12
C THR A 119 -9.68 23.02 -17.80
N ILE A 120 -8.87 22.26 -17.05
CA ILE A 120 -9.24 20.89 -16.65
C ILE A 120 -10.45 20.90 -15.72
N HIS A 121 -10.52 21.84 -14.78
CA HIS A 121 -11.69 22.02 -13.92
C HIS A 121 -12.96 22.30 -14.74
N TRP A 122 -12.86 23.19 -15.73
CA TRP A 122 -13.96 23.49 -16.65
C TRP A 122 -14.36 22.27 -17.48
N LEU A 123 -13.40 21.49 -17.99
CA LEU A 123 -13.67 20.26 -18.75
C LEU A 123 -14.34 19.20 -17.88
N LEU A 124 -13.91 19.01 -16.64
CA LEU A 124 -14.55 18.08 -15.70
C LEU A 124 -15.96 18.54 -15.35
N ALA A 125 -16.18 19.85 -15.18
CA ALA A 125 -17.49 20.43 -14.88
C ALA A 125 -18.48 20.31 -16.04
N ASN A 126 -18.04 20.49 -17.29
CA ASN A 126 -18.92 20.61 -18.46
C ASN A 126 -18.90 19.41 -19.41
N LYS A 127 -17.78 18.66 -19.45
CA LYS A 127 -17.51 17.54 -20.37
C LYS A 127 -16.86 16.34 -19.66
N PRO A 128 -17.39 15.86 -18.52
CA PRO A 128 -16.76 14.78 -17.74
C PRO A 128 -16.59 13.46 -18.50
N LYS A 129 -17.41 13.19 -19.53
CA LYS A 129 -17.30 12.01 -20.40
C LYS A 129 -15.93 11.88 -21.07
N LEU A 130 -15.20 12.98 -21.30
CA LEU A 130 -13.84 12.94 -21.86
C LEU A 130 -12.86 12.17 -20.97
N PHE A 131 -13.14 12.07 -19.67
CA PHE A 131 -12.32 11.40 -18.68
C PHE A 131 -12.88 10.04 -18.24
N ALA A 132 -14.02 9.59 -18.80
CA ALA A 132 -14.73 8.39 -18.37
C ALA A 132 -13.82 7.15 -18.27
N HIS A 133 -12.98 6.95 -19.28
CA HIS A 133 -12.04 5.82 -19.36
C HIS A 133 -11.01 5.78 -18.22
N LYS A 134 -10.80 6.89 -17.52
CA LYS A 134 -9.93 6.96 -16.33
C LYS A 134 -10.66 6.54 -15.06
N PHE A 135 -11.96 6.81 -15.00
CA PHE A 135 -12.77 6.58 -13.81
C PHE A 135 -13.31 5.16 -13.75
N SER A 136 -13.76 4.63 -14.89
CA SER A 136 -14.41 3.33 -14.98
C SER A 136 -14.18 2.69 -16.34
N ARG A 137 -14.27 1.37 -16.38
CA ARG A 137 -14.41 0.60 -17.62
C ARG A 137 -15.86 0.54 -18.11
N HIS A 138 -16.81 0.83 -17.23
CA HIS A 138 -18.23 0.86 -17.55
C HIS A 138 -18.61 2.19 -18.17
N ALA A 139 -19.43 2.14 -19.21
CA ALA A 139 -20.07 3.33 -19.73
C ALA A 139 -21.25 3.69 -18.82
N TRP A 140 -21.19 4.83 -18.13
CA TRP A 140 -22.31 5.28 -17.30
C TRP A 140 -23.45 5.90 -18.12
N PRO A 141 -24.68 5.93 -17.56
CA PRO A 141 -25.74 6.78 -18.08
C PRO A 141 -25.37 8.28 -18.03
N ASP A 142 -25.98 9.06 -18.92
CA ASP A 142 -25.76 10.52 -19.00
C ASP A 142 -26.11 11.27 -17.72
N SER A 143 -27.04 10.74 -16.91
CA SER A 143 -27.35 11.27 -15.59
C SER A 143 -26.13 11.27 -14.66
N HIS A 144 -25.34 10.19 -14.63
CA HIS A 144 -24.16 10.09 -13.76
C HIS A 144 -23.08 11.09 -14.16
N TYR A 145 -22.82 11.22 -15.47
CA TYR A 145 -21.89 12.23 -15.97
C TYR A 145 -22.35 13.66 -15.66
N ARG A 146 -23.65 13.96 -15.80
CA ARG A 146 -24.19 15.28 -15.42
C ARG A 146 -24.03 15.55 -13.93
N ARG A 147 -24.32 14.57 -13.07
CA ARG A 147 -24.13 14.65 -11.61
C ARG A 147 -22.66 14.88 -11.25
N MET A 148 -21.74 14.18 -11.92
CA MET A 148 -20.31 14.39 -11.77
C MET A 148 -19.88 15.80 -12.16
N GLY A 149 -20.29 16.26 -13.35
CA GLY A 149 -19.98 17.61 -13.83
C GLY A 149 -20.52 18.70 -12.89
N ALA A 150 -21.74 18.53 -12.39
CA ALA A 150 -22.33 19.44 -11.40
C ALA A 150 -21.53 19.46 -10.08
N GLY A 151 -20.98 18.31 -9.66
CA GLY A 151 -20.10 18.23 -8.50
C GLY A 151 -18.81 19.04 -8.68
N TYR A 152 -18.12 18.84 -9.81
CA TYR A 152 -16.94 19.63 -10.16
C TYR A 152 -17.26 21.13 -10.26
N ALA A 153 -18.37 21.51 -10.88
CA ALA A 153 -18.79 22.91 -10.99
C ALA A 153 -18.97 23.59 -9.62
N ARG A 154 -19.38 22.84 -8.59
CA ARG A 154 -19.55 23.33 -7.21
C ARG A 154 -18.30 23.19 -6.34
N CYS A 155 -17.25 22.53 -6.81
CA CYS A 155 -16.02 22.34 -6.06
C CYS A 155 -15.12 23.58 -6.16
N ARG A 156 -15.29 24.51 -5.22
CA ARG A 156 -14.42 25.70 -5.07
C ARG A 156 -13.03 25.31 -4.59
N ALA A 157 -12.92 24.20 -3.87
CA ALA A 157 -11.67 23.64 -3.37
C ALA A 157 -10.82 22.99 -4.49
N PHE A 158 -11.34 22.78 -5.70
CA PHE A 158 -10.62 22.07 -6.77
C PHE A 158 -9.25 22.68 -7.08
N ILE A 159 -9.17 24.01 -7.20
CA ILE A 159 -7.93 24.70 -7.56
C ILE A 159 -6.97 24.78 -6.37
N PRO A 160 -7.38 25.26 -5.17
CA PRO A 160 -6.48 25.37 -4.02
C PRO A 160 -5.85 24.05 -3.57
N TYR A 161 -6.55 22.92 -3.73
CA TYR A 161 -6.00 21.61 -3.35
C TYR A 161 -4.68 21.28 -4.04
N TRP A 162 -4.48 21.74 -5.28
CA TRP A 162 -3.24 21.48 -5.99
C TRP A 162 -2.03 22.21 -5.39
N ASP A 163 -2.25 23.27 -4.59
CA ASP A 163 -1.20 23.97 -3.87
C ASP A 163 -0.90 23.33 -2.50
N MET A 164 -1.85 22.51 -2.01
CA MET A 164 -1.78 21.81 -0.73
C MET A 164 -1.25 20.38 -0.87
N VAL A 165 -1.54 19.68 -1.97
CA VAL A 165 -1.09 18.29 -2.17
C VAL A 165 0.36 18.29 -2.66
N ARG A 166 1.30 18.40 -1.72
CA ARG A 166 2.74 18.46 -1.97
C ARG A 166 3.49 17.38 -1.18
N ALA A 167 4.70 17.05 -1.62
CA ALA A 167 5.49 16.02 -0.93
C ALA A 167 5.73 16.34 0.55
N ASP A 168 6.01 17.60 0.90
CA ASP A 168 6.20 18.08 2.27
C ASP A 168 4.95 17.94 3.15
N THR A 169 3.77 17.90 2.55
CA THR A 169 2.52 17.73 3.30
C THR A 169 2.17 16.28 3.64
N ALA A 170 2.75 15.31 2.93
CA ALA A 170 2.60 13.89 3.25
C ALA A 170 3.63 13.40 4.29
N LEU A 171 4.79 14.07 4.37
CA LEU A 171 5.87 13.73 5.32
C LEU A 171 5.41 13.67 6.80
N PRO A 172 4.56 14.58 7.31
CA PRO A 172 4.08 14.51 8.69
C PRO A 172 3.25 13.27 8.99
N LEU A 173 2.84 12.48 8.00
CA LEU A 173 2.03 11.29 8.23
C LEU A 173 2.88 10.03 8.49
N LEU A 174 4.16 10.07 8.17
CA LEU A 174 5.03 8.88 8.11
C LEU A 174 5.21 8.15 9.45
N GLU A 175 5.06 8.86 10.57
CA GLU A 175 5.48 8.36 11.88
C GLU A 175 4.42 8.49 12.98
N TRP A 176 3.26 9.11 12.70
CA TRP A 176 2.37 9.57 13.77
C TRP A 176 1.00 8.91 13.80
N VAL A 177 0.58 8.25 12.71
CA VAL A 177 -0.71 7.57 12.66
C VAL A 177 -0.53 6.12 13.09
N GLN A 178 -1.10 5.77 14.24
CA GLN A 178 -1.10 4.40 14.80
C GLN A 178 -2.49 3.75 14.74
N ASP A 179 -3.51 4.52 14.36
CA ASP A 179 -4.89 4.07 14.25
C ASP A 179 -5.06 2.92 13.24
N PRO A 180 -6.05 2.03 13.45
CA PRO A 180 -6.44 1.05 12.45
C PRO A 180 -6.94 1.72 11.17
N ILE A 181 -6.33 1.35 10.03
CA ILE A 181 -6.65 1.86 8.71
C ILE A 181 -6.89 0.69 7.74
N GLU A 182 -8.02 0.75 7.05
CA GLU A 182 -8.34 -0.10 5.93
C GLU A 182 -8.05 0.66 4.63
N LEU A 183 -6.99 0.30 3.92
CA LEU A 183 -6.74 0.81 2.57
C LEU A 183 -7.48 -0.04 1.55
N VAL A 184 -8.11 0.61 0.59
CA VAL A 184 -8.88 -0.05 -0.46
C VAL A 184 -8.44 0.45 -1.81
N TRP A 185 -8.24 -0.48 -2.74
CA TRP A 185 -7.87 -0.15 -4.10
C TRP A 185 -8.57 -1.04 -5.12
N GLY A 186 -9.11 -0.42 -6.17
CA GLY A 186 -9.61 -1.15 -7.33
C GLY A 186 -8.50 -1.45 -8.33
N ASP A 187 -8.46 -2.66 -8.88
CA ASP A 187 -7.45 -3.04 -9.88
C ASP A 187 -7.65 -2.38 -11.26
N GLN A 188 -8.76 -1.65 -11.44
CA GLN A 188 -9.06 -0.85 -12.65
C GLN A 188 -9.00 0.65 -12.44
N ASP A 189 -8.55 1.12 -11.28
CA ASP A 189 -8.33 2.54 -11.05
C ASP A 189 -7.19 3.05 -11.94
N LYS A 190 -7.54 3.93 -12.89
CA LYS A 190 -6.58 4.59 -13.80
C LYS A 190 -6.33 6.06 -13.43
N VAL A 191 -6.91 6.53 -12.31
CA VAL A 191 -6.62 7.84 -11.72
C VAL A 191 -5.45 7.71 -10.74
N LEU A 192 -5.54 6.72 -9.85
CA LEU A 192 -4.52 6.39 -8.87
C LEU A 192 -4.30 4.88 -8.96
N GLY A 193 -3.17 4.46 -9.52
CA GLY A 193 -2.92 3.03 -9.78
C GLY A 193 -2.72 2.23 -8.49
N ILE A 194 -3.11 0.96 -8.53
CA ILE A 194 -2.95 -0.04 -7.46
C ILE A 194 -1.50 -0.22 -7.01
N ASP A 195 -0.55 0.15 -7.86
CA ASP A 195 0.87 0.11 -7.59
C ASP A 195 1.29 1.02 -6.42
N GLN A 196 0.50 2.05 -6.14
CA GLN A 196 0.73 2.95 -5.00
C GLN A 196 0.39 2.31 -3.64
N ALA A 197 -0.37 1.21 -3.60
CA ALA A 197 -0.73 0.55 -2.34
C ALA A 197 0.51 0.11 -1.54
N ALA A 198 1.56 -0.34 -2.24
CA ALA A 198 2.81 -0.73 -1.60
C ALA A 198 3.54 0.45 -0.95
N ALA A 199 3.51 1.63 -1.58
CA ALA A 199 4.08 2.83 -1.01
C ALA A 199 3.35 3.25 0.26
N TRP A 200 2.03 3.02 0.34
CA TRP A 200 1.25 3.36 1.52
C TRP A 200 1.55 2.49 2.74
N SER A 201 2.03 1.24 2.56
CA SER A 201 2.49 0.46 3.72
C SER A 201 3.76 1.04 4.34
N ALA A 202 4.62 1.64 3.51
CA ALA A 202 5.80 2.37 3.94
C ALA A 202 5.45 3.76 4.50
N ILE A 203 4.40 4.41 3.98
CA ILE A 203 3.95 5.72 4.48
C ILE A 203 3.24 5.58 5.82
N LEU A 204 2.35 4.61 5.98
CA LEU A 204 1.62 4.36 7.22
C LEU A 204 2.32 3.27 8.01
N ALA A 205 3.63 3.41 8.26
CA ALA A 205 4.47 2.34 8.77
C ALA A 205 4.09 1.85 10.18
N ARG A 206 3.39 2.69 10.97
CA ARG A 206 2.98 2.39 12.36
C ARG A 206 1.48 2.12 12.52
N ALA A 207 0.70 2.28 11.46
CA ALA A 207 -0.74 2.03 11.52
C ALA A 207 -1.02 0.52 11.56
N ASP A 208 -2.08 0.10 12.26
CA ASP A 208 -2.65 -1.24 12.02
C ASP A 208 -3.31 -1.23 10.63
N LEU A 209 -2.50 -1.61 9.63
CA LEU A 209 -2.81 -1.40 8.23
C LEU A 209 -3.27 -2.69 7.56
N THR A 210 -4.52 -2.69 7.10
CA THR A 210 -5.04 -3.75 6.22
C THR A 210 -5.28 -3.22 4.82
N ILE A 211 -5.12 -4.07 3.81
CA ILE A 211 -5.25 -3.69 2.40
C ILE A 211 -6.21 -4.62 1.67
N SER A 212 -7.27 -4.03 1.14
CA SER A 212 -8.26 -4.69 0.29
C SER A 212 -8.05 -4.32 -1.17
N LEU A 213 -7.63 -5.28 -1.98
CA LEU A 213 -7.53 -5.12 -3.44
C LEU A 213 -8.78 -5.70 -4.07
N LYS A 214 -9.59 -4.86 -4.73
CA LYS A 214 -10.90 -5.23 -5.27
C LYS A 214 -10.83 -5.41 -6.79
N PRO A 215 -10.98 -6.65 -7.29
CA PRO A 215 -11.01 -6.93 -8.72
C PRO A 215 -12.17 -6.21 -9.41
N GLY A 216 -11.92 -5.64 -10.59
CA GLY A 216 -12.95 -4.99 -11.41
C GLY A 216 -13.33 -3.57 -10.99
N TRP A 217 -13.01 -3.16 -9.76
CA TRP A 217 -13.34 -1.83 -9.26
C TRP A 217 -12.51 -0.74 -9.97
N GLY A 218 -13.20 0.29 -10.45
CA GLY A 218 -12.60 1.54 -10.94
C GLY A 218 -12.31 2.53 -9.81
N HIS A 219 -12.19 3.81 -10.14
CA HIS A 219 -11.93 4.87 -9.17
C HIS A 219 -13.17 5.24 -8.33
N TYR A 220 -14.38 5.01 -8.87
CA TYR A 220 -15.65 5.34 -8.20
C TYR A 220 -16.56 4.10 -8.10
N PRO A 221 -16.20 3.09 -7.29
CA PRO A 221 -16.94 1.83 -7.22
C PRO A 221 -18.39 2.01 -6.75
N TRP A 222 -18.69 3.03 -5.94
CA TRP A 222 -20.06 3.34 -5.51
C TRP A 222 -20.94 3.92 -6.63
N ILE A 223 -20.36 4.36 -7.74
CA ILE A 223 -21.10 4.75 -8.97
C ILE A 223 -21.19 3.55 -9.92
N ASP A 224 -20.12 2.77 -10.04
CA ASP A 224 -20.06 1.58 -10.90
C ASP A 224 -21.02 0.48 -10.44
N SER A 225 -21.03 0.19 -9.14
CA SER A 225 -21.81 -0.90 -8.54
C SER A 225 -22.22 -0.53 -7.11
N PRO A 226 -23.22 0.36 -6.95
CA PRO A 226 -23.57 0.96 -5.66
C PRO A 226 -23.94 -0.08 -4.58
N ALA A 227 -24.71 -1.11 -4.95
CA ALA A 227 -25.13 -2.17 -4.04
C ALA A 227 -23.94 -3.03 -3.57
N GLU A 228 -23.06 -3.41 -4.48
CA GLU A 228 -21.86 -4.21 -4.16
C GLU A 228 -20.93 -3.42 -3.24
N PHE A 229 -20.70 -2.13 -3.53
CA PHE A 229 -19.88 -1.26 -2.69
C PHE A 229 -20.43 -1.16 -1.27
N ALA A 230 -21.73 -0.90 -1.11
CA ALA A 230 -22.35 -0.80 0.21
C ALA A 230 -22.30 -2.14 0.95
N GLN A 231 -22.66 -3.25 0.30
CA GLN A 231 -22.63 -4.59 0.91
C GLN A 231 -21.22 -4.98 1.37
N TRP A 232 -20.20 -4.69 0.56
CA TRP A 232 -18.81 -4.92 0.96
C TRP A 232 -18.43 -4.10 2.20
N LEU A 233 -18.76 -2.82 2.21
CA LEU A 233 -18.42 -1.94 3.33
C LEU A 233 -19.12 -2.36 4.63
N GLU A 234 -20.34 -2.91 4.52
CA GLU A 234 -21.14 -3.43 5.63
C GLU A 234 -20.80 -4.86 6.07
N SER A 235 -20.11 -5.64 5.23
CA SER A 235 -19.74 -7.02 5.56
C SER A 235 -18.71 -7.07 6.69
N GLY A 236 -17.89 -6.03 6.82
CA GLY A 236 -16.75 -6.01 7.74
C GLY A 236 -15.58 -6.86 7.25
N GLU A 237 -15.62 -7.34 6.00
CA GLU A 237 -14.50 -8.03 5.34
C GLU A 237 -13.26 -7.14 5.40
N ARG A 238 -12.21 -7.65 6.04
CA ARG A 238 -10.91 -6.99 6.10
C ARG A 238 -9.98 -7.56 5.03
N GLY A 239 -9.09 -6.70 4.56
CA GLY A 239 -8.02 -7.09 3.66
C GLY A 239 -6.91 -7.87 4.37
N PHE A 240 -5.80 -8.08 3.66
CA PHE A 240 -4.60 -8.69 4.26
C PHE A 240 -3.84 -7.64 5.08
N VAL A 241 -3.10 -8.08 6.10
CA VAL A 241 -2.26 -7.20 6.94
C VAL A 241 -1.02 -6.78 6.14
N ALA A 242 -0.76 -5.47 6.05
CA ALA A 242 0.27 -4.94 5.16
C ALA A 242 1.70 -5.11 5.68
N HIS A 243 1.88 -5.03 7.01
CA HIS A 243 3.20 -4.98 7.66
C HIS A 243 3.76 -6.35 8.06
N THR A 244 3.22 -7.41 7.48
CA THR A 244 3.79 -8.75 7.62
C THR A 244 4.73 -9.07 6.46
N LYS A 245 5.49 -10.15 6.59
CA LYS A 245 6.30 -10.69 5.49
C LYS A 245 5.43 -11.03 4.28
N GLY A 246 4.30 -11.69 4.53
CA GLY A 246 3.30 -12.03 3.52
C GLY A 246 2.70 -10.80 2.83
N GLY A 247 2.27 -9.82 3.63
CA GLY A 247 1.72 -8.56 3.14
C GLY A 247 2.68 -7.81 2.24
N ARG A 248 3.94 -7.65 2.65
CA ARG A 248 4.97 -6.97 1.84
C ARG A 248 5.31 -7.74 0.57
N LEU A 249 5.42 -9.07 0.61
CA LEU A 249 5.64 -9.88 -0.59
C LEU A 249 4.47 -9.75 -1.58
N ARG A 250 3.24 -9.75 -1.09
CA ARG A 250 2.04 -9.52 -1.92
C ARG A 250 2.06 -8.13 -2.56
N LEU A 251 2.40 -7.10 -1.78
CA LEU A 251 2.54 -5.71 -2.26
C LEU A 251 3.66 -5.55 -3.31
N ALA A 252 4.77 -6.25 -3.14
CA ALA A 252 5.85 -6.28 -4.12
C ALA A 252 5.43 -7.02 -5.40
N ALA A 253 4.71 -8.14 -5.28
CA ALA A 253 4.23 -8.91 -6.42
C ALA A 253 3.25 -8.11 -7.30
N ILE A 254 2.27 -7.42 -6.70
CA ILE A 254 1.29 -6.62 -7.47
C ILE A 254 1.91 -5.40 -8.15
N THR A 255 3.08 -4.94 -7.68
CA THR A 255 3.87 -3.85 -8.30
C THR A 255 4.86 -4.36 -9.34
N GLY A 256 4.84 -5.65 -9.66
CA GLY A 256 5.65 -6.27 -10.69
C GLY A 256 7.06 -6.68 -10.24
N GLN A 257 7.37 -6.64 -8.93
CA GLN A 257 8.63 -7.20 -8.44
C GLN A 257 8.65 -8.72 -8.64
N PRO A 258 9.83 -9.31 -8.90
CA PRO A 258 9.96 -10.75 -9.11
C PRO A 258 9.87 -11.50 -7.78
N VAL A 259 8.67 -11.69 -7.26
CA VAL A 259 8.41 -12.49 -6.06
C VAL A 259 8.05 -13.92 -6.47
N PRO A 260 8.63 -14.97 -5.86
CA PRO A 260 8.16 -16.34 -6.08
C PRO A 260 6.68 -16.47 -5.72
N ALA A 261 5.96 -17.40 -6.35
CA ALA A 261 4.57 -17.66 -6.01
C ALA A 261 4.43 -17.84 -4.48
N ALA A 262 3.58 -17.04 -3.85
CA ALA A 262 3.43 -17.03 -2.40
C ALA A 262 1.95 -16.93 -2.02
N LEU A 263 1.59 -17.60 -0.94
CA LEU A 263 0.27 -17.56 -0.31
C LEU A 263 0.45 -17.28 1.18
N SER A 264 -0.26 -16.27 1.68
CA SER A 264 -0.33 -15.95 3.10
C SER A 264 -1.61 -16.53 3.66
N LEU A 265 -1.50 -17.24 4.78
CA LEU A 265 -2.57 -17.95 5.45
C LEU A 265 -2.66 -17.44 6.88
N VAL A 266 -3.83 -16.94 7.25
CA VAL A 266 -4.13 -16.58 8.64
C VAL A 266 -4.78 -17.80 9.30
N GLN A 267 -4.50 -18.00 10.59
CA GLN A 267 -5.04 -19.13 11.33
C GLN A 267 -6.55 -19.31 11.11
N GLY A 268 -6.94 -20.47 10.55
CA GLY A 268 -8.33 -20.81 10.27
C GLY A 268 -8.81 -20.53 8.84
N ASP A 269 -7.97 -19.96 7.96
CA ASP A 269 -8.25 -19.77 6.53
C ASP A 269 -7.21 -20.47 5.64
N ASP A 270 -7.39 -21.79 5.45
CA ASP A 270 -6.54 -22.63 4.61
C ASP A 270 -7.21 -23.05 3.28
N SER A 271 -8.34 -22.42 2.95
CA SER A 271 -9.21 -22.86 1.86
C SER A 271 -8.52 -22.82 0.48
N ALA A 272 -7.62 -21.86 0.28
CA ALA A 272 -6.87 -21.67 -0.96
C ALA A 272 -5.63 -22.58 -1.09
N LEU A 273 -5.15 -23.17 0.01
CA LEU A 273 -3.88 -23.89 0.04
C LEU A 273 -3.84 -25.09 -0.92
N PRO A 274 -4.85 -25.99 -0.99
CA PRO A 274 -4.78 -27.15 -1.87
C PRO A 274 -4.65 -26.76 -3.35
N ALA A 275 -5.44 -25.77 -3.81
CA ALA A 275 -5.39 -25.28 -5.18
C ALA A 275 -4.05 -24.59 -5.49
N PHE A 276 -3.52 -23.84 -4.52
CA PHE A 276 -2.22 -23.18 -4.65
C PHE A 276 -1.07 -24.18 -4.80
N LEU A 277 -1.00 -25.21 -3.96
CA LEU A 277 0.02 -26.26 -4.06
C LEU A 277 -0.11 -27.05 -5.37
N ALA A 278 -1.34 -27.39 -5.76
CA ALA A 278 -1.62 -28.12 -7.01
C ALA A 278 -1.25 -27.33 -8.27
N SER A 279 -1.16 -25.99 -8.20
CA SER A 279 -0.75 -25.16 -9.32
C SER A 279 0.70 -25.40 -9.76
N GLN A 280 1.53 -25.94 -8.88
CA GLN A 280 2.96 -26.21 -9.11
C GLN A 280 3.37 -27.54 -8.45
N PRO A 281 2.97 -28.70 -9.03
CA PRO A 281 3.08 -30.00 -8.38
C PRO A 281 4.53 -30.45 -8.11
N ASP A 282 5.48 -30.01 -8.93
CA ASP A 282 6.90 -30.35 -8.80
C ASP A 282 7.68 -29.34 -7.94
N ALA A 283 7.01 -28.31 -7.41
CA ALA A 283 7.66 -27.31 -6.57
C ALA A 283 7.90 -27.83 -5.16
N VAL A 284 9.03 -27.41 -4.61
CA VAL A 284 9.28 -27.42 -3.16
C VAL A 284 8.97 -26.04 -2.57
N TRP A 285 8.64 -26.02 -1.30
CA TRP A 285 8.07 -24.86 -0.62
C TRP A 285 8.93 -24.42 0.55
N ALA A 286 8.96 -23.11 0.77
CA ALA A 286 9.37 -22.49 2.02
C ALA A 286 8.11 -22.16 2.82
N VAL A 287 8.03 -22.64 4.06
CA VAL A 287 6.94 -22.32 5.00
C VAL A 287 7.54 -21.43 6.09
N ARG A 288 7.16 -20.16 6.09
CA ARG A 288 7.78 -19.10 6.89
C ARG A 288 6.77 -18.51 7.88
N SER A 289 7.18 -18.25 9.12
CA SER A 289 6.41 -17.39 10.02
C SER A 289 6.26 -15.99 9.41
N SER A 290 5.13 -15.35 9.69
CA SER A 290 4.82 -13.99 9.23
C SER A 290 4.02 -13.25 10.29
N SER A 291 4.42 -13.39 11.56
CA SER A 291 3.67 -12.83 12.69
C SER A 291 3.56 -11.31 12.59
N PHE A 292 2.45 -10.78 13.12
CA PHE A 292 2.16 -9.34 13.04
C PHE A 292 3.19 -8.50 13.78
N GLY A 293 3.87 -9.03 14.80
CA GLY A 293 4.93 -8.33 15.53
C GLY A 293 6.35 -8.54 14.99
N GLU A 294 6.54 -9.33 13.93
CA GLU A 294 7.88 -9.76 13.48
C GLU A 294 8.67 -8.60 12.83
N ASP A 295 7.99 -7.85 11.94
CA ASP A 295 8.61 -6.86 11.06
C ASP A 295 7.90 -5.48 11.15
N GLN A 296 8.04 -4.81 12.29
CA GLN A 296 7.42 -3.50 12.57
C GLN A 296 8.33 -2.33 12.19
N ALA A 297 7.76 -1.12 12.13
CA ALA A 297 8.53 0.09 11.82
C ALA A 297 9.73 0.30 12.74
N ASP A 298 9.56 0.09 14.05
CA ASP A 298 10.57 0.38 15.08
C ASP A 298 11.25 -0.87 15.66
N ALA A 299 10.81 -2.06 15.25
CA ALA A 299 11.30 -3.32 15.77
C ALA A 299 11.35 -4.37 14.67
N ALA A 300 12.56 -4.79 14.32
CA ALA A 300 12.81 -5.99 13.55
C ALA A 300 13.32 -7.06 14.51
N ASN A 301 12.49 -8.06 14.81
CA ASN A 301 12.86 -9.12 15.75
C ASN A 301 13.65 -10.22 15.03
N ALA A 302 14.91 -9.93 14.72
CA ALA A 302 15.84 -10.93 14.19
C ALA A 302 15.97 -12.11 15.17
N GLY A 303 15.56 -13.31 14.76
CA GLY A 303 15.65 -14.54 15.57
C GLY A 303 14.32 -15.09 16.12
N LEU A 304 13.20 -14.38 15.97
CA LEU A 304 11.85 -14.93 16.28
C LEU A 304 11.20 -15.65 15.08
N SER A 305 11.86 -15.61 13.92
CA SER A 305 11.33 -16.17 12.68
C SER A 305 11.63 -17.66 12.58
N THR A 306 10.59 -18.49 12.40
CA THR A 306 10.74 -19.92 12.10
C THR A 306 10.50 -20.14 10.61
N THR A 307 11.39 -20.86 9.94
CA THR A 307 11.28 -21.16 8.51
C THR A 307 11.64 -22.61 8.24
N PHE A 308 10.77 -23.30 7.51
CA PHE A 308 11.00 -24.62 6.95
C PHE A 308 11.28 -24.50 5.46
N LEU A 309 12.37 -25.06 4.98
CA LEU A 309 12.83 -24.94 3.59
C LEU A 309 12.75 -26.28 2.87
N ARG A 310 12.57 -26.21 1.55
CA ARG A 310 12.53 -27.37 0.64
C ARG A 310 11.45 -28.40 1.01
N GLU A 311 10.34 -27.94 1.58
CA GLU A 311 9.24 -28.81 1.98
C GLU A 311 8.46 -29.29 0.76
N PRO A 312 8.28 -30.60 0.56
CA PRO A 312 7.38 -31.09 -0.48
C PRO A 312 5.94 -30.73 -0.15
N ALA A 313 5.08 -30.63 -1.17
CA ALA A 313 3.69 -30.18 -1.01
C ALA A 313 2.90 -30.95 0.08
N HIS A 314 3.17 -32.25 0.26
CA HIS A 314 2.50 -33.08 1.28
C HIS A 314 2.88 -32.73 2.73
N ASN A 315 4.03 -32.08 2.97
CA ASN A 315 4.47 -31.66 4.30
C ASN A 315 3.95 -30.27 4.69
N VAL A 316 3.61 -29.43 3.70
CA VAL A 316 3.24 -28.02 3.93
C VAL A 316 2.12 -27.85 4.97
N PRO A 317 0.99 -28.61 4.94
CA PRO A 317 -0.05 -28.48 5.95
C PRO A 317 0.44 -28.75 7.39
N ALA A 318 1.34 -29.73 7.57
CA ALA A 318 1.89 -30.05 8.87
C ALA A 318 2.77 -28.91 9.41
N ARG A 319 3.58 -28.27 8.56
CA ARG A 319 4.41 -27.11 8.93
C ARG A 319 3.60 -25.87 9.27
N ILE A 320 2.49 -25.63 8.56
CA ILE A 320 1.56 -24.55 8.89
C ILE A 320 0.97 -24.78 10.28
N ALA A 321 0.48 -26.00 10.56
CA ALA A 321 -0.07 -26.35 11.86
C ALA A 321 0.96 -26.22 13.00
N GLU A 322 2.22 -26.56 12.75
CA GLU A 322 3.34 -26.39 13.69
C GLU A 322 3.53 -24.91 14.06
N LEU A 323 3.57 -24.01 13.07
CA LEU A 323 3.72 -22.57 13.30
C LEU A 323 2.51 -21.97 14.04
N HIS A 324 1.29 -22.32 13.65
CA HIS A 324 0.09 -21.85 14.36
C HIS A 324 0.03 -22.36 15.80
N SER A 325 0.47 -23.60 16.05
CA SER A 325 0.56 -24.14 17.42
C SER A 325 1.60 -23.41 18.27
N ALA A 326 2.64 -22.84 17.64
CA ALA A 326 3.62 -21.97 18.27
C ALA A 326 3.14 -20.52 18.44
N GLY A 327 1.89 -20.21 18.08
CA GLY A 327 1.28 -18.89 18.25
C GLY A 327 1.50 -17.92 17.07
N VAL A 328 2.01 -18.39 15.93
CA VAL A 328 2.14 -17.55 14.73
C VAL A 328 0.76 -17.31 14.11
N GLU A 329 0.36 -16.06 13.95
CA GLU A 329 -0.98 -15.68 13.46
C GLU A 329 -1.11 -15.84 11.94
N GLU A 330 -0.04 -15.51 11.20
CA GLU A 330 0.04 -15.62 9.75
C GLU A 330 1.28 -16.41 9.31
N VAL A 331 1.08 -17.34 8.38
CA VAL A 331 2.11 -18.15 7.76
C VAL A 331 2.20 -17.84 6.27
N VAL A 332 3.41 -17.77 5.74
CA VAL A 332 3.65 -17.61 4.30
C VAL A 332 4.18 -18.93 3.72
N VAL A 333 3.44 -19.47 2.76
CA VAL A 333 3.89 -20.57 1.90
C VAL A 333 4.41 -19.96 0.60
N GLN A 334 5.71 -19.99 0.39
CA GLN A 334 6.38 -19.40 -0.76
C GLN A 334 7.09 -20.49 -1.56
N ARG A 335 7.02 -20.48 -2.89
CA ARG A 335 7.80 -21.41 -3.71
C ARG A 335 9.28 -21.22 -3.39
N PHE A 336 9.94 -22.30 -3.02
CA PHE A 336 11.38 -22.29 -2.77
C PHE A 336 12.13 -22.11 -4.09
N ILE A 337 13.06 -21.16 -4.10
CA ILE A 337 13.98 -20.93 -5.21
C ILE A 337 15.28 -21.62 -4.86
N THR A 338 15.74 -22.57 -5.67
CA THR A 338 17.11 -23.10 -5.56
C THR A 338 18.08 -22.07 -6.13
N PRO A 339 18.86 -21.37 -5.29
CA PRO A 339 19.71 -20.30 -5.76
C PRO A 339 21.05 -20.83 -6.28
N VAL A 340 21.58 -20.17 -7.29
CA VAL A 340 23.01 -20.21 -7.65
C VAL A 340 23.79 -19.23 -6.78
N LEU A 341 23.21 -18.06 -6.52
CA LEU A 341 23.69 -17.10 -5.51
C LEU A 341 22.50 -16.66 -4.66
N SER A 342 22.70 -16.44 -3.38
CA SER A 342 21.71 -15.78 -2.54
C SER A 342 22.38 -14.89 -1.52
N GLY A 343 21.65 -13.88 -1.07
CA GLY A 343 22.22 -12.84 -0.24
C GLY A 343 21.18 -12.07 0.55
N ILE A 344 21.70 -11.32 1.51
CA ILE A 344 20.98 -10.31 2.26
C ILE A 344 21.59 -8.96 1.88
N ALA A 345 20.74 -7.95 1.73
CA ALA A 345 21.14 -6.62 1.35
C ALA A 345 20.46 -5.58 2.22
N PHE A 346 21.24 -4.76 2.92
CA PHE A 346 20.75 -3.54 3.53
C PHE A 346 20.78 -2.42 2.48
N VAL A 347 19.60 -2.07 1.96
CA VAL A 347 19.46 -1.20 0.80
C VAL A 347 19.04 0.20 1.25
N ARG A 348 19.77 1.21 0.78
CA ARG A 348 19.43 2.63 0.88
C ARG A 348 19.40 3.26 -0.51
N HIS A 349 18.91 4.50 -0.60
CA HIS A 349 18.86 5.21 -1.89
C HIS A 349 20.25 5.44 -2.52
N LEU A 350 21.27 5.66 -1.69
CA LEU A 350 22.62 6.03 -2.12
C LEU A 350 23.65 4.92 -1.93
N SER A 351 23.34 3.88 -1.15
CA SER A 351 24.26 2.78 -0.85
C SER A 351 23.54 1.47 -0.62
N VAL A 352 24.27 0.36 -0.79
CA VAL A 352 23.81 -1.00 -0.50
C VAL A 352 24.94 -1.74 0.20
N GLU A 353 24.67 -2.27 1.39
CA GLU A 353 25.56 -3.20 2.08
C GLU A 353 25.10 -4.62 1.75
N LEU A 354 25.99 -5.43 1.20
CA LEU A 354 25.71 -6.77 0.68
C LEU A 354 26.47 -7.82 1.48
N GLU A 355 25.77 -8.91 1.80
CA GLU A 355 26.35 -10.19 2.19
C GLU A 355 25.76 -11.29 1.31
N TRP A 356 26.59 -12.12 0.68
CA TRP A 356 26.11 -13.18 -0.21
C TRP A 356 27.01 -14.42 -0.20
N VAL A 357 26.46 -15.53 -0.71
CA VAL A 357 27.15 -16.81 -0.87
C VAL A 357 26.79 -17.46 -2.21
N GLU A 358 27.64 -18.40 -2.65
CA GLU A 358 27.24 -19.40 -3.62
C GLU A 358 26.26 -20.40 -3.00
N GLY A 359 25.20 -20.73 -3.74
CA GLY A 359 24.11 -21.52 -3.23
C GLY A 359 23.22 -20.75 -2.25
N HIS A 360 22.65 -21.46 -1.28
CA HIS A 360 21.62 -20.95 -0.37
C HIS A 360 22.21 -20.39 0.93
N LEU A 361 21.60 -19.33 1.48
CA LEU A 361 22.00 -18.62 2.71
C LEU A 361 22.08 -19.50 3.98
N GLU A 362 21.42 -20.66 4.00
CA GLU A 362 21.53 -21.64 5.12
C GLU A 362 22.99 -22.01 5.44
N SER A 363 23.86 -22.03 4.43
CA SER A 363 25.30 -22.32 4.61
C SER A 363 26.02 -21.35 5.55
N LEU A 364 25.49 -20.12 5.70
CA LEU A 364 25.97 -19.13 6.65
C LEU A 364 25.52 -19.43 8.08
N ALA A 365 24.26 -19.83 8.26
CA ALA A 365 23.71 -20.15 9.57
C ALA A 365 24.38 -21.40 10.18
N ASP A 366 24.74 -22.36 9.34
CA ASP A 366 25.43 -23.59 9.74
C ASP A 366 26.95 -23.41 9.92
N GLY A 367 27.49 -22.20 9.68
CA GLY A 367 28.92 -21.89 9.79
C GLY A 367 29.81 -22.58 8.76
N GLN A 368 29.22 -23.10 7.68
CA GLN A 368 29.92 -23.88 6.64
C GLN A 368 30.55 -23.00 5.56
N ALA A 369 30.13 -21.73 5.46
CA ALA A 369 30.63 -20.78 4.48
C ALA A 369 30.91 -19.41 5.11
N SER A 370 31.96 -18.74 4.61
CA SER A 370 32.20 -17.31 4.87
C SER A 370 31.50 -16.49 3.78
N PRO A 371 30.67 -15.50 4.13
CA PRO A 371 29.99 -14.68 3.13
C PRO A 371 31.00 -13.76 2.43
N ASP A 372 30.80 -13.55 1.14
CA ASP A 372 31.36 -12.40 0.47
C ASP A 372 30.61 -11.14 0.93
N ARG A 373 31.34 -10.01 0.99
CA ARG A 373 30.80 -8.74 1.47
C ARG A 373 31.23 -7.58 0.59
N ALA A 374 30.31 -6.65 0.36
CA ALA A 374 30.59 -5.41 -0.34
C ALA A 374 29.67 -4.28 0.12
N ILE A 375 30.17 -3.05 0.10
CA ILE A 375 29.39 -1.83 0.19
C ILE A 375 29.45 -1.15 -1.17
N LEU A 376 28.31 -1.10 -1.83
CA LEU A 376 28.15 -0.41 -3.11
C LEU A 376 27.61 0.99 -2.84
N SER A 377 28.23 2.03 -3.39
CA SER A 377 27.82 3.42 -3.16
C SER A 377 27.83 4.28 -4.41
N ARG A 378 26.83 5.17 -4.53
CA ARG A 378 26.79 6.25 -5.54
C ARG A 378 27.59 7.49 -5.14
N LEU A 379 28.07 7.55 -3.89
CA LEU A 379 28.83 8.70 -3.37
C LEU A 379 30.32 8.65 -3.73
N GLY A 380 30.75 7.64 -4.49
CA GLY A 380 32.15 7.45 -4.92
C GLY A 380 32.90 6.43 -4.07
N GLU A 381 34.16 6.19 -4.44
CA GLU A 381 34.98 5.09 -3.90
C GLU A 381 35.19 5.16 -2.38
N SER A 382 35.30 6.36 -1.80
CA SER A 382 35.47 6.54 -0.35
C SER A 382 34.28 6.05 0.50
N TRP A 383 33.13 5.80 -0.13
CA TRP A 383 31.92 5.29 0.51
C TRP A 383 31.61 3.84 0.11
N SER A 384 32.51 3.21 -0.64
CA SER A 384 32.41 1.82 -1.07
C SER A 384 33.46 0.99 -0.34
N SER A 385 33.21 -0.31 -0.20
CA SER A 385 34.14 -1.26 0.40
C SER A 385 33.98 -2.62 -0.28
N GLY A 386 35.08 -3.26 -0.67
CA GLY A 386 35.01 -4.47 -1.51
C GLY A 386 34.34 -4.21 -2.87
N SER A 387 33.93 -5.28 -3.54
CA SER A 387 33.20 -5.21 -4.80
C SER A 387 32.34 -6.46 -4.99
N PHE A 388 31.21 -6.31 -5.68
CA PHE A 388 30.44 -7.47 -6.12
C PHE A 388 31.08 -8.03 -7.38
N LYS A 389 31.66 -9.23 -7.29
CA LYS A 389 32.29 -9.90 -8.43
C LYS A 389 31.21 -10.54 -9.30
N PRO A 390 31.06 -10.16 -10.59
CA PRO A 390 30.08 -10.79 -11.46
C PRO A 390 30.34 -12.29 -11.60
N SER A 391 29.30 -13.09 -11.41
CA SER A 391 29.36 -14.55 -11.52
C SER A 391 28.01 -15.11 -11.96
N HIS A 392 28.03 -16.26 -12.63
CA HIS A 392 26.83 -16.96 -13.11
C HIS A 392 25.86 -16.06 -13.90
N GLY A 393 26.38 -15.10 -14.66
CA GLY A 393 25.60 -14.15 -15.45
C GLY A 393 24.97 -12.99 -14.66
N LEU A 394 25.10 -12.94 -13.33
CA LEU A 394 24.66 -11.82 -12.51
C LEU A 394 25.74 -10.74 -12.42
N THR A 395 25.39 -9.51 -12.81
CA THR A 395 26.29 -8.34 -12.68
C THR A 395 25.91 -7.45 -11.49
N GLN A 396 26.84 -6.60 -11.06
CA GLN A 396 26.61 -5.62 -10.01
C GLN A 396 25.48 -4.65 -10.38
N GLU A 397 25.41 -4.23 -11.65
CA GLU A 397 24.37 -3.32 -12.15
C GLU A 397 22.99 -3.95 -12.11
N MET A 398 22.87 -5.23 -12.46
CA MET A 398 21.61 -5.98 -12.37
C MET A 398 21.13 -6.08 -10.93
N LEU A 399 22.01 -6.48 -10.01
CA LEU A 399 21.70 -6.57 -8.59
C LEU A 399 21.32 -5.20 -8.00
N TRP A 400 22.10 -4.16 -8.29
CA TRP A 400 21.81 -2.79 -7.87
C TRP A 400 20.44 -2.32 -8.40
N GLY A 401 20.16 -2.53 -9.69
CA GLY A 401 18.90 -2.14 -10.32
C GLY A 401 17.69 -2.82 -9.68
N PHE A 402 17.81 -4.12 -9.39
CA PHE A 402 16.80 -4.89 -8.68
C PHE A 402 16.55 -4.35 -7.27
N LEU A 403 17.59 -4.19 -6.45
CA LEU A 403 17.47 -3.73 -5.06
C LEU A 403 16.90 -2.30 -4.97
N GLN A 404 17.32 -1.39 -5.85
CA GLN A 404 16.73 -0.05 -5.95
C GLN A 404 15.28 -0.09 -6.45
N GLY A 405 14.93 -1.08 -7.28
CA GLY A 405 13.56 -1.35 -7.71
C GLY A 405 12.66 -1.72 -6.53
N VAL A 406 13.14 -2.57 -5.62
CA VAL A 406 12.43 -2.94 -4.38
C VAL A 406 12.20 -1.70 -3.51
N LEU A 407 13.24 -0.88 -3.26
CA LEU A 407 13.06 0.36 -2.47
C LEU A 407 12.03 1.30 -3.08
N ARG A 408 12.06 1.47 -4.41
CA ARG A 408 11.11 2.35 -5.11
C ARG A 408 9.67 1.96 -4.82
N VAL A 409 9.36 0.66 -4.81
CA VAL A 409 8.01 0.15 -4.52
C VAL A 409 7.55 0.58 -3.13
N PHE A 410 8.43 0.48 -2.13
CA PHE A 410 8.15 0.86 -0.75
C PHE A 410 8.57 2.29 -0.43
N HIS A 411 8.28 3.22 -1.36
CA HIS A 411 8.44 4.65 -1.13
C HIS A 411 9.87 5.08 -0.71
N TYR A 412 10.88 4.34 -1.15
CA TYR A 412 12.31 4.54 -0.83
C TYR A 412 12.67 4.41 0.64
N VAL A 413 11.80 3.79 1.46
CA VAL A 413 12.13 3.45 2.84
C VAL A 413 13.26 2.43 2.84
N PRO A 414 14.42 2.73 3.47
CA PRO A 414 15.52 1.79 3.58
C PRO A 414 15.05 0.45 4.11
N GLY A 415 15.63 -0.62 3.57
CA GLY A 415 15.17 -1.95 3.95
C GLY A 415 16.20 -3.03 3.77
N ASP A 416 15.99 -4.07 4.55
CA ASP A 416 16.71 -5.32 4.51
C ASP A 416 15.99 -6.25 3.53
N VAL A 417 16.73 -6.68 2.51
CA VAL A 417 16.23 -7.46 1.38
C VAL A 417 16.93 -8.81 1.34
N GLU A 418 16.16 -9.87 1.48
CA GLU A 418 16.62 -11.23 1.16
C GLU A 418 16.34 -11.50 -0.32
N TRP A 419 17.36 -11.94 -1.05
CA TRP A 419 17.29 -12.15 -2.48
C TRP A 419 17.96 -13.46 -2.92
N ALA A 420 17.51 -13.97 -4.07
CA ALA A 420 18.09 -15.13 -4.72
C ALA A 420 18.25 -14.92 -6.22
N TRP A 421 19.35 -15.42 -6.77
CA TRP A 421 19.62 -15.54 -8.19
C TRP A 421 19.55 -17.01 -8.59
N ASP A 422 18.64 -17.37 -9.47
CA ASP A 422 18.45 -18.77 -9.91
C ASP A 422 19.31 -19.16 -11.13
N GLY A 423 20.22 -18.28 -11.57
CA GLY A 423 20.98 -18.43 -12.83
C GLY A 423 20.33 -17.70 -14.02
N SER A 424 19.10 -17.21 -13.89
CA SER A 424 18.35 -16.54 -14.94
C SER A 424 17.70 -15.22 -14.52
N ARG A 425 17.18 -15.14 -13.29
CA ARG A 425 16.53 -13.94 -12.75
C ARG A 425 16.75 -13.79 -11.25
N LEU A 426 16.67 -12.54 -10.80
CA LEU A 426 16.64 -12.20 -9.38
C LEU A 426 15.22 -12.41 -8.84
N TRP A 427 15.15 -12.85 -7.58
CA TRP A 427 13.92 -13.06 -6.83
C TRP A 427 13.98 -12.30 -5.52
N LEU A 428 12.88 -11.61 -5.18
CA LEU A 428 12.66 -11.02 -3.86
C LEU A 428 12.06 -12.09 -2.96
N LEU A 429 12.82 -12.50 -1.94
CA LEU A 429 12.37 -13.49 -0.95
C LEU A 429 11.74 -12.80 0.26
N GLN A 430 12.25 -11.63 0.65
CA GLN A 430 11.76 -10.85 1.79
C GLN A 430 12.19 -9.38 1.68
N TYR A 431 11.35 -8.47 2.18
CA TYR A 431 11.69 -7.05 2.40
C TYR A 431 11.21 -6.64 3.81
N ARG A 432 12.12 -6.04 4.58
CA ARG A 432 11.86 -5.48 5.91
C ARG A 432 12.33 -4.03 5.99
N PRO A 433 11.50 -3.07 6.44
CA PRO A 433 11.96 -1.72 6.72
C PRO A 433 13.04 -1.70 7.81
N ILE A 434 13.99 -0.77 7.71
CA ILE A 434 15.01 -0.53 8.75
C ILE A 434 14.83 0.89 9.28
N SER A 435 14.64 1.03 10.60
CA SER A 435 14.44 2.32 11.28
C SER A 435 15.73 2.92 11.86
N ASP A 436 16.69 2.09 12.29
CA ASP A 436 17.94 2.57 12.87
C ASP A 436 19.14 1.82 12.32
N TYR A 437 20.01 2.55 11.62
CA TYR A 437 21.35 2.08 11.28
C TYR A 437 22.24 3.26 10.88
N GLY A 438 23.29 3.52 11.66
CA GLY A 438 24.22 4.62 11.44
C GLY A 438 24.91 4.57 10.07
N TRP A 439 25.16 5.74 9.48
CA TRP A 439 25.99 5.86 8.28
C TRP A 439 27.43 5.50 8.64
N ARG A 440 28.00 4.47 8.01
CA ARG A 440 29.43 4.20 8.08
C ARG A 440 30.14 5.09 7.05
N ARG A 441 30.90 6.07 7.53
CA ARG A 441 31.95 6.73 6.75
C ARG A 441 33.26 5.98 7.04
N HIS A 442 33.92 5.47 6.01
CA HIS A 442 35.25 4.88 6.13
C HIS A 442 36.33 5.97 6.16
#